data_AF-A0A100W788-F1
#
_entry.id   AF-A0A100W788-F1
#
_cell.length_a   1.000
_cell.length_b   1.000
_cell.length_c   1.000
_cell.angle_alpha   90.00
_cell.angle_beta   90.00
_cell.angle_gamma   90.00
#
_symmetry.space_group_name_H-M   'P 1'
#
loop_
_entity.id
_entity.type
_entity.pdbx_description
1 polymer ?
#
loop_
_entity_poly.entity_id
_entity_poly.type
_entity_poly.pdbx_seq_one_letter_code
_entity_poly.pdbx_strand_id
1 'polypeptide(L)'
;MAHADRLPQEPGPDAGIDELQSDIAKTRSELSDTVAAMSDKLDVKGRAQDKAAETKEAVVERAHAATEAAKSTPAVPAAAVVAVFAAIGLVWWWRRRDR
;
A
#
# COMPACT_ATOMS: atom_id res chain seq x y z
N MET A 1 -24.48 10.48 -5.31
CA MET A 1 -25.48 11.29 -4.57
C MET A 1 -25.88 10.51 -3.33
N ALA A 2 -26.18 11.18 -2.22
CA ALA A 2 -26.64 10.63 -0.93
C ALA A 2 -25.56 10.28 0.13
N HIS A 3 -24.95 11.32 0.71
CA HIS A 3 -24.53 11.29 2.14
C HIS A 3 -24.45 12.69 2.77
N ALA A 4 -24.55 13.76 1.98
CA ALA A 4 -24.63 15.14 2.47
C ALA A 4 -25.99 15.51 3.13
N ASP A 5 -26.90 14.56 3.32
CA ASP A 5 -28.32 14.83 3.61
C ASP A 5 -28.79 14.35 5.00
N ARG A 6 -27.86 14.24 5.96
CA ARG A 6 -28.25 13.99 7.36
C ARG A 6 -27.22 14.60 8.30
N LEU A 7 -27.19 15.92 8.37
CA LEU A 7 -26.59 16.57 9.54
C LEU A 7 -27.36 16.07 10.77
N PRO A 8 -26.66 15.70 11.87
CA PRO A 8 -27.32 15.46 13.15
C PRO A 8 -28.21 16.67 13.47
N GLN A 9 -29.45 16.43 13.90
CA GLN A 9 -30.32 17.53 14.28
C GLN A 9 -29.69 18.19 15.51
N GLU A 10 -29.25 19.44 15.39
CA GLU A 10 -28.67 20.15 16.51
C GLU A 10 -29.70 20.21 17.65
N PRO A 11 -29.32 19.87 18.88
CA PRO A 11 -30.18 20.00 20.03
C PRO A 11 -30.70 21.44 20.11
N GLY A 12 -32.03 21.59 20.15
CA GLY A 12 -32.66 22.90 20.27
C GLY A 12 -32.27 23.60 21.57
N PRO A 13 -32.50 24.91 21.71
CA PRO A 13 -32.12 25.69 22.90
C PRO A 13 -32.76 25.21 24.22
N ASP A 14 -33.75 24.33 24.16
CA ASP A 14 -34.43 23.71 25.30
C ASP A 14 -33.92 22.28 25.62
N ALA A 15 -32.88 21.80 24.95
CA ALA A 15 -32.33 20.44 25.14
C ALA A 15 -31.77 20.25 26.55
N GLY A 16 -32.11 19.11 27.15
CA GLY A 16 -31.61 18.73 28.48
C GLY A 16 -30.12 18.41 28.47
N ILE A 17 -29.45 18.54 29.62
CA ILE A 17 -28.02 18.23 29.77
C ILE A 17 -27.71 16.79 29.34
N ASP A 18 -28.61 15.83 29.60
CA ASP A 18 -28.43 14.43 29.24
C ASP A 18 -28.45 14.20 27.71
N GLU A 19 -29.30 14.93 26.98
CA GLU A 19 -29.34 14.88 25.50
C GLU A 19 -28.04 15.40 24.90
N LEU A 20 -27.53 16.54 25.42
CA LEU A 20 -26.27 17.11 24.97
C LEU A 20 -25.09 16.16 25.20
N GLN A 21 -25.05 15.47 26.35
CA GLN A 21 -24.00 14.49 26.64
C GLN A 21 -24.04 13.29 25.70
N SER A 22 -25.24 12.78 25.40
CA SER A 22 -25.43 11.66 24.47
C SER A 22 -24.93 12.03 23.06
N ASP A 23 -25.23 13.23 22.58
CA ASP A 23 -24.83 13.68 21.24
C ASP A 23 -23.32 13.93 21.12
N ILE A 24 -22.70 14.47 22.18
CA ILE A 24 -21.24 14.60 22.26
C ILE A 24 -20.58 13.21 22.23
N ALA A 25 -21.11 12.24 22.97
CA ALA A 25 -20.57 10.88 23.00
C ALA A 25 -20.65 10.22 21.61
N LYS A 26 -21.78 10.38 20.93
CA LYS A 26 -22.01 9.87 19.58
C LYS A 26 -21.08 10.53 18.56
N THR A 27 -20.98 11.85 18.57
CA THR A 27 -20.09 12.62 17.69
C THR A 27 -18.64 12.22 17.89
N ARG A 28 -18.21 12.04 19.14
CA ARG A 28 -16.85 11.58 19.47
C ARG A 28 -16.57 10.17 18.93
N SER A 29 -17.56 9.27 18.99
CA SER A 29 -17.45 7.93 18.41
C SER A 29 -17.29 7.99 16.90
N GLU A 30 -18.16 8.71 16.19
CA GLU A 30 -18.13 8.81 14.72
C GLU A 30 -16.82 9.44 14.21
N LEU A 31 -16.29 10.44 14.92
CA LEU A 31 -14.99 11.03 14.63
C LEU A 31 -13.83 10.05 14.90
N SER A 32 -13.92 9.25 15.97
CA SER A 32 -12.90 8.25 16.29
C SER A 32 -12.82 7.16 15.21
N ASP A 33 -13.98 6.69 14.74
CA ASP A 33 -14.08 5.71 13.65
C ASP A 33 -13.54 6.28 12.33
N THR A 34 -13.83 7.55 12.05
CA THR A 34 -13.33 8.25 10.86
C THR A 34 -11.80 8.41 10.89
N VAL A 35 -11.23 8.76 12.05
CA VAL A 35 -9.78 8.88 12.22
C VAL A 35 -9.09 7.53 12.11
N ALA A 36 -9.71 6.46 12.60
CA ALA A 36 -9.20 5.09 12.42
C ALA A 36 -9.17 4.70 10.93
N ALA A 37 -10.27 4.90 10.21
CA ALA A 37 -10.34 4.63 8.77
C ALA A 37 -9.34 5.47 7.95
N MET A 38 -9.07 6.71 8.38
CA MET A 38 -8.08 7.56 7.72
C MET A 38 -6.64 7.14 8.05
N SER A 39 -6.37 6.71 9.29
CA SER A 39 -5.07 6.12 9.67
C SER A 39 -4.78 4.83 8.89
N ASP A 40 -5.79 3.97 8.74
CA ASP A 40 -5.66 2.74 7.94
C ASP A 40 -5.31 3.02 6.48
N LYS A 41 -5.82 4.13 5.92
CA LYS A 41 -5.44 4.59 4.57
C LYS A 41 -4.03 5.18 4.51
N LEU A 42 -3.52 5.75 5.59
CA LEU A 42 -2.18 6.33 5.65
C LEU A 42 -1.09 5.26 5.93
N ASP A 43 -1.46 4.14 6.55
CA ASP A 43 -0.58 2.99 6.79
C ASP A 43 -0.20 2.18 5.53
N VAL A 44 -0.63 2.61 4.34
CA VAL A 44 -0.17 1.99 3.08
C VAL A 44 1.32 2.21 2.82
N LYS A 45 1.90 3.30 3.34
CA LYS A 45 3.33 3.61 3.12
C LYS A 45 4.23 2.69 3.94
N GLY A 46 3.90 2.46 5.21
CA GLY A 46 4.62 1.52 6.07
C GLY A 46 4.56 0.11 5.48
N ARG A 47 3.35 -0.35 5.14
CA ARG A 47 3.13 -1.66 4.50
C ARG A 47 3.87 -1.83 3.17
N ALA A 48 3.92 -0.79 2.34
CA ALA A 48 4.67 -0.82 1.09
C ALA A 48 6.18 -0.88 1.32
N GLN A 49 6.68 -0.16 2.34
CA GLN A 49 8.10 -0.18 2.71
C GLN A 49 8.51 -1.55 3.26
N ASP A 50 7.70 -2.16 4.11
CA ASP A 50 7.94 -3.49 4.67
C ASP A 50 7.94 -4.55 3.57
N LYS A 51 6.96 -4.51 2.66
CA LYS A 51 6.92 -5.41 1.49
C LYS A 51 8.11 -5.20 0.56
N ALA A 52 8.58 -3.97 0.40
CA ALA A 52 9.77 -3.67 -0.39
C ALA A 52 11.04 -4.22 0.28
N ALA A 53 11.16 -4.10 1.61
CA ALA A 53 12.29 -4.64 2.36
C ALA A 53 12.33 -6.18 2.29
N GLU A 54 11.20 -6.85 2.52
CA GLU A 54 11.05 -8.30 2.39
C GLU A 54 11.40 -8.79 0.98
N THR A 55 10.92 -8.08 -0.05
CA THR A 55 11.22 -8.42 -1.45
C THR A 55 12.71 -8.21 -1.76
N LYS A 56 13.32 -7.15 -1.23
CA LYS A 56 14.74 -6.86 -1.44
C LYS A 56 15.61 -7.98 -0.86
N GLU A 57 15.31 -8.44 0.35
CA GLU A 57 16.04 -9.53 1.00
C GLU A 57 15.94 -10.83 0.18
N ALA A 58 14.74 -11.20 -0.28
CA ALA A 58 14.52 -12.36 -1.13
C ALA A 58 15.25 -12.26 -2.48
N VAL A 59 15.35 -11.06 -3.07
CA VAL A 59 16.11 -10.83 -4.31
C VAL A 59 17.61 -10.94 -4.07
N VAL A 60 18.12 -10.41 -2.95
CA VAL A 60 19.53 -10.50 -2.59
C VAL A 60 19.95 -11.96 -2.37
N GLU A 61 19.15 -12.74 -1.64
CA GLU A 61 19.40 -14.17 -1.42
C GLU A 61 19.44 -14.94 -2.74
N ARG A 62 18.47 -14.70 -3.62
CA ARG A 62 18.44 -15.32 -4.97
C ARG A 62 19.61 -14.89 -5.84
N ALA A 63 20.06 -13.64 -5.73
CA ALA A 63 21.22 -13.14 -6.47
C ALA A 63 22.52 -13.77 -5.97
N HIS A 64 22.66 -13.98 -4.67
CA HIS A 64 23.79 -14.72 -4.09
C HIS A 64 23.80 -16.18 -4.56
N ALA A 65 22.65 -16.87 -4.49
CA ALA A 65 22.52 -18.24 -4.97
C ALA A 65 22.81 -18.37 -6.48
N ALA A 66 22.34 -17.43 -7.30
CA ALA A 66 22.63 -17.39 -8.72
C ALA A 66 24.12 -17.11 -9.01
N THR A 67 24.77 -16.28 -8.20
CA THR A 67 26.20 -15.96 -8.32
C THR A 67 27.06 -17.17 -7.95
N GLU A 68 26.71 -17.90 -6.90
CA GLU A 68 27.37 -19.16 -6.54
C GLU A 68 27.17 -20.23 -7.61
N ALA A 69 25.95 -20.36 -8.16
CA ALA A 69 25.67 -21.26 -9.27
C ALA A 69 26.44 -20.90 -10.55
N ALA A 70 26.58 -19.62 -10.86
CA ALA A 70 27.38 -19.14 -11.99
C ALA A 70 28.89 -19.41 -11.78
N LYS A 71 29.36 -19.34 -10.53
CA LYS A 71 30.76 -19.67 -10.19
C LYS A 71 31.06 -21.16 -10.33
N SER A 72 30.08 -22.02 -10.10
CA SER A 72 30.21 -23.48 -10.27
C SER A 72 29.92 -23.98 -11.69
N THR A 73 29.35 -23.15 -12.58
CA THR A 73 29.11 -23.48 -13.99
C THR A 73 29.88 -22.53 -14.93
N PRO A 74 31.11 -22.87 -15.33
CA PRO A 74 32.00 -21.98 -16.08
C PRO A 74 31.60 -21.70 -17.54
N ALA A 75 30.39 -22.06 -17.98
CA ALA A 75 30.02 -22.01 -19.40
C ALA A 75 28.57 -21.52 -19.62
N VAL A 76 28.28 -20.28 -19.25
CA VAL A 76 27.12 -19.57 -19.82
C VAL A 76 27.58 -18.82 -21.07
N PRO A 77 27.10 -19.16 -22.28
CA PRO A 77 27.50 -18.46 -23.49
C PRO A 77 27.01 -17.02 -23.46
N ALA A 78 27.86 -16.06 -23.86
CA ALA A 78 27.56 -14.63 -23.85
C ALA A 78 26.24 -14.27 -24.55
N ALA A 79 25.83 -15.04 -25.56
CA ALA A 79 24.55 -14.90 -26.26
C ALA A 79 23.32 -15.06 -25.34
N ALA A 80 23.38 -15.94 -24.33
CA ALA A 80 22.27 -16.15 -23.39
C ALA A 80 22.04 -14.92 -22.50
N VAL A 81 23.11 -14.27 -22.07
CA VAL A 81 23.04 -13.06 -21.24
C VAL A 81 22.40 -11.91 -22.02
N VAL A 82 22.82 -11.70 -23.28
CA VAL A 82 22.26 -10.67 -24.16
C VAL A 82 20.77 -10.89 -24.41
N ALA A 83 20.34 -12.14 -24.64
CA ALA A 83 18.93 -12.47 -24.85
C ALA A 83 18.06 -12.13 -23.63
N VAL A 84 18.54 -12.39 -22.41
CA VAL A 84 17.84 -12.05 -21.17
C VAL A 84 17.67 -10.54 -21.03
N PHE A 85 18.74 -9.76 -21.24
CA PHE A 85 18.67 -8.30 -21.18
C PHE A 85 17.74 -7.72 -22.25
N ALA A 86 17.76 -8.26 -23.47
CA ALA A 86 16.86 -7.84 -24.54
C ALA A 86 15.38 -8.13 -24.18
N ALA A 87 15.09 -9.29 -23.60
CA ALA A 87 13.75 -9.65 -23.14
C ALA A 87 13.26 -8.72 -22.02
N ILE A 88 14.11 -8.41 -21.03
CA ILE A 88 13.79 -7.46 -19.95
C ILE A 88 13.49 -6.06 -20.54
N GLY A 89 14.34 -5.60 -21.47
CA GLY A 89 14.14 -4.31 -22.16
C GLY A 89 12.83 -4.27 -22.94
N LEU A 90 12.48 -5.35 -23.65
CA LEU A 90 11.24 -5.46 -24.41
C LEU A 90 10.01 -5.43 -23.49
N VAL A 91 10.04 -6.17 -22.37
CA VAL A 91 8.97 -6.15 -21.36
C VAL A 91 8.79 -4.77 -20.76
N TRP A 92 9.90 -4.09 -20.43
CA TRP A 92 9.84 -2.72 -19.92
C TRP A 92 9.27 -1.74 -20.96
N TRP A 93 9.62 -1.91 -22.23
CA TRP A 93 9.09 -1.10 -23.33
C TRP A 93 7.58 -1.31 -23.53
N TRP A 94 7.08 -2.55 -23.48
CA TRP A 94 5.64 -2.83 -23.55
C TRP A 94 4.89 -2.24 -22.35
N ARG A 95 5.41 -2.42 -21.14
CA ARG A 95 4.78 -1.89 -19.91
C ARG A 95 4.74 -0.37 -19.87
N ARG A 96 5.66 0.32 -20.55
CA ARG A 96 5.66 1.78 -20.69
C ARG A 96 4.74 2.26 -21.80
N ARG A 97 4.47 1.43 -22.81
CA ARG A 97 3.60 1.75 -23.94
C ARG A 97 2.11 1.53 -23.64
N ASP A 98 1.81 0.63 -22.71
CA ASP A 98 0.43 0.33 -22.27
C ASP A 98 -0.08 1.25 -21.13
N ARG A 99 0.75 2.16 -20.61
CA ARG A 99 0.33 3.24 -19.70
C ARG A 99 0.27 4.57 -20.43
#